data_AF-A0A9W8TKB5-F1
#
_entry.id   AF-A0A9W8TKB5-F1
#
_cell.length_a   1.000
_cell.length_b   1.000
_cell.length_c   1.000
_cell.angle_alpha   90.00
_cell.angle_beta   90.00
_cell.angle_gamma   90.00
#
_symmetry.space_group_name_H-M   'P 1'
#
loop_
_entity.id
_entity.type
_entity.pdbx_description
1 polymer ?
#
loop_
_entity_poly.entity_id
_entity_poly.type
_entity_poly.pdbx_seq_one_letter_code
_entity_poly.pdbx_strand_id
1 'polypeptide(L)'
;MVSSSACPRPSRPLVLRAMCLATSTTPRSARPDKSSSTKAWGDQLDPTKLSGIRFLADPTGAFTKALDLGFDVIPVFGNTRSKRYAIVVEDGKVKSVHVEPDNTGTDVSMADKVLG
;
A
#
# COMPACT_ATOMS: atom_id res chain seq x y z
N MET A 1 -30.98 -13.86 9.64
CA MET A 1 -31.43 -13.56 8.27
C MET A 1 -30.37 -12.71 7.58
N VAL A 2 -29.73 -13.24 6.55
CA VAL A 2 -28.67 -12.59 5.77
C VAL A 2 -29.32 -11.64 4.76
N SER A 3 -29.12 -10.33 4.91
CA SER A 3 -29.48 -9.35 3.87
C SER A 3 -28.21 -8.99 3.09
N SER A 4 -28.07 -9.61 1.92
CA SER A 4 -26.98 -9.38 0.98
C SER A 4 -27.30 -8.10 0.20
N SER A 5 -26.65 -6.98 0.54
CA SER A 5 -26.68 -5.76 -0.28
C SER A 5 -25.38 -5.68 -1.08
N ALA A 6 -25.51 -5.90 -2.39
CA ALA A 6 -24.42 -5.78 -3.34
C ALA A 6 -23.89 -4.34 -3.37
N CYS A 7 -22.60 -4.17 -3.12
CA CYS A 7 -21.91 -2.89 -3.25
C CYS A 7 -21.83 -2.51 -4.74
N PRO A 8 -22.21 -1.30 -5.18
CA PRO A 8 -22.08 -0.88 -6.58
C PRO A 8 -20.60 -0.91 -6.98
N ARG A 9 -20.27 -1.66 -8.03
CA ARG A 9 -18.93 -1.70 -8.61
C ARG A 9 -18.66 -0.41 -9.39
N PRO A 10 -17.57 0.33 -9.12
CA PRO A 10 -17.18 1.46 -9.95
C PRO A 10 -16.78 0.97 -11.35
N SER A 11 -17.33 1.61 -12.38
CA SER A 11 -17.22 1.25 -13.81
C SER A 11 -16.00 1.85 -14.51
N ARG A 12 -14.91 2.13 -13.78
CA ARG A 12 -13.68 2.67 -14.36
C ARG A 12 -12.51 1.76 -14.03
N PRO A 13 -11.61 1.49 -14.99
CA PRO A 13 -10.41 0.69 -14.74
C PRO A 13 -9.63 1.39 -13.63
N LEU A 14 -9.64 0.77 -12.46
CA LEU A 14 -8.93 1.25 -11.29
C LEU A 14 -7.47 0.87 -11.54
N VAL A 15 -6.76 1.69 -12.33
CA VAL A 15 -5.30 1.61 -12.44
C VAL A 15 -4.80 1.87 -11.03
N LEU A 16 -4.53 0.79 -10.31
CA LEU A 16 -4.06 0.84 -8.94
C LEU A 16 -2.61 1.32 -8.98
N ARG A 17 -2.41 2.64 -9.07
CA ARG A 17 -1.16 3.28 -8.65
C ARG A 17 -1.10 3.23 -7.13
N ALA A 18 -0.78 2.05 -6.62
CA ALA A 18 -0.51 1.81 -5.21
C ALA A 18 0.98 1.48 -5.05
N MET A 19 1.74 2.47 -4.61
CA MET A 19 2.84 2.18 -3.69
C MET A 19 2.19 1.60 -2.42
N CYS A 20 2.67 0.44 -2.01
CA CYS A 20 1.91 -0.51 -1.23
C CYS A 20 1.46 0.01 0.16
N LEU A 21 0.26 -0.38 0.61
CA LEU A 21 0.06 -1.31 1.74
C LEU A 21 -1.44 -1.55 1.96
N ALA A 22 -1.87 -2.81 1.99
CA ALA A 22 -3.21 -3.20 1.56
C ALA A 22 -4.25 -3.49 2.66
N THR A 23 -5.33 -4.11 2.18
CA THR A 23 -6.66 -4.33 2.74
C THR A 23 -6.72 -5.42 3.83
N SER A 24 -7.58 -5.28 4.84
CA SER A 24 -8.81 -6.11 4.94
C SER A 24 -9.74 -5.71 6.12
N THR A 25 -11.04 -5.66 5.79
CA THR A 25 -12.22 -6.07 6.59
C THR A 25 -12.44 -5.53 8.03
N THR A 26 -12.81 -4.25 8.24
CA THR A 26 -13.73 -3.82 9.35
C THR A 26 -14.22 -2.35 9.18
N PRO A 27 -15.23 -1.88 9.95
CA PRO A 27 -16.41 -1.17 9.45
C PRO A 27 -16.14 0.28 8.99
N ARG A 28 -17.05 0.74 8.13
CA ARG A 28 -17.05 1.94 7.25
C ARG A 28 -16.78 3.32 7.91
N SER A 29 -16.43 3.43 9.19
CA SER A 29 -16.24 4.71 9.90
C SER A 29 -14.80 5.00 10.35
N ALA A 30 -13.90 4.01 10.39
CA ALA A 30 -12.50 4.22 10.76
C ALA A 30 -11.61 4.02 9.53
N ARG A 31 -11.41 5.07 8.73
CA ARG A 31 -10.41 5.01 7.66
C ARG A 31 -9.01 4.91 8.31
N PRO A 32 -8.14 3.96 7.91
CA PRO A 32 -6.76 3.87 8.39
C PRO A 32 -5.86 5.01 7.85
N ASP A 33 -6.44 6.07 7.29
CA ASP A 33 -5.76 7.19 6.62
C ASP A 33 -5.19 8.25 7.59
N LYS A 34 -5.18 7.98 8.91
CA LYS A 34 -4.81 8.97 9.93
C LYS A 34 -3.65 8.54 10.83
N SER A 35 -2.59 7.96 10.30
CA SER A 35 -1.31 8.10 11.00
C SER A 35 -0.81 9.53 10.76
N SER A 36 -0.41 10.24 11.82
CA SER A 36 0.03 11.64 11.71
C SER A 36 1.25 11.78 10.78
N SER A 37 2.17 10.82 10.83
CA SER A 37 3.39 10.82 10.02
C SER A 37 3.12 10.58 8.54
N THR A 38 2.35 9.56 8.18
CA THR A 38 2.04 9.26 6.77
C THR A 38 1.18 10.36 6.15
N LYS A 39 0.27 10.94 6.94
CA LYS A 39 -0.52 12.10 6.50
C LYS A 39 0.36 13.33 6.24
N ALA A 40 1.23 13.69 7.17
CA ALA A 40 2.13 14.84 7.00
C ALA A 40 3.03 14.67 5.77
N TRP A 41 3.50 13.44 5.53
CA TRP A 41 4.30 13.13 4.35
C TRP A 41 3.51 13.28 3.05
N GLY A 42 2.27 12.80 3.03
CA GLY A 42 1.38 12.98 1.89
C GLY A 42 1.05 14.45 1.61
N ASP A 43 0.78 15.24 2.64
CA ASP A 43 0.50 16.68 2.49
C ASP A 43 1.72 17.47 1.96
N GLN A 44 2.96 17.01 2.21
CA GLN A 44 4.19 17.59 1.65
C GLN A 44 4.47 17.17 0.21
N LEU A 45 4.23 15.89 -0.12
CA LEU A 45 4.55 15.32 -1.44
C LEU A 45 3.46 15.60 -2.49
N ASP A 46 2.21 15.70 -2.08
CA ASP A 46 1.07 16.01 -2.95
C ASP A 46 0.13 17.03 -2.28
N PRO A 47 0.53 18.31 -2.18
CA PRO A 47 -0.26 19.34 -1.50
C PRO A 47 -1.58 19.63 -2.21
N THR A 48 -1.65 19.42 -3.54
CA THR A 48 -2.84 19.69 -4.36
C THR A 48 -3.75 18.48 -4.51
N LYS A 49 -3.31 17.28 -4.12
CA LYS A 49 -4.05 16.01 -4.19
C LYS A 49 -4.48 15.63 -5.61
N LEU A 50 -3.74 16.12 -6.61
CA LEU A 50 -4.05 15.90 -8.03
C LEU A 50 -3.44 14.61 -8.56
N SER A 51 -2.48 14.01 -7.86
CA SER A 51 -1.77 12.80 -8.31
C SER A 51 -2.65 11.54 -8.26
N GLY A 52 -3.73 11.57 -7.47
CA GLY A 52 -4.57 10.40 -7.20
C GLY A 52 -3.90 9.34 -6.30
N ILE A 53 -2.71 9.62 -5.76
CA ILE A 53 -1.97 8.71 -4.89
C ILE A 53 -2.59 8.73 -3.48
N ARG A 54 -2.78 7.54 -2.91
CA ARG A 54 -3.22 7.38 -1.52
C ARG A 54 -2.06 6.94 -0.65
N PHE A 55 -1.80 7.70 0.40
CA PHE A 55 -0.79 7.36 1.40
C PHE A 55 -1.43 6.52 2.50
N LEU A 56 -0.90 5.32 2.72
CA LEU A 56 -1.43 4.32 3.66
C LEU A 56 -0.37 3.97 4.71
N ALA A 57 -0.81 3.76 5.95
CA ALA A 57 0.07 3.44 7.07
C ALA A 57 -0.22 2.04 7.61
N ASP A 58 0.83 1.27 7.91
CA ASP A 58 0.77 -0.04 8.58
C ASP A 58 1.56 0.03 9.89
N PRO A 59 0.97 0.61 10.96
CA PRO A 59 1.69 0.80 12.22
C PRO A 59 1.98 -0.51 12.95
N THR A 60 1.18 -1.56 12.73
CA THR A 60 1.34 -2.87 13.38
C THR A 60 2.21 -3.83 12.58
N GLY A 61 2.51 -3.51 11.31
CA GLY A 61 3.23 -4.40 10.39
C GLY A 61 2.41 -5.62 9.98
N ALA A 62 1.10 -5.66 10.26
CA ALA A 62 0.27 -6.84 10.06
C ALA A 62 0.15 -7.19 8.57
N PHE A 63 0.06 -6.16 7.72
CA PHE A 63 0.00 -6.36 6.28
C PHE A 63 1.37 -6.79 5.72
N THR A 64 2.44 -6.16 6.20
CA THR A 64 3.82 -6.53 5.84
C THR A 64 4.12 -8.00 6.18
N LYS A 65 3.68 -8.46 7.36
CA LYS A 65 3.79 -9.86 7.80
C LYS A 65 2.94 -10.80 6.96
N ALA A 66 1.72 -10.41 6.58
CA ALA A 66 0.85 -11.22 5.74
C ALA A 66 1.41 -11.46 4.34
N LEU A 67 2.22 -10.54 3.83
CA LEU A 67 2.94 -10.69 2.56
C LEU A 67 4.30 -11.39 2.68
N ASP A 68 4.77 -11.68 3.90
CA ASP A 68 6.12 -12.17 4.19
C ASP A 68 7.23 -11.26 3.61
N LEU A 69 6.97 -9.95 3.59
CA LEU A 69 7.90 -8.91 3.10
C LEU A 69 8.52 -8.12 4.26
N GLY A 70 8.66 -8.76 5.41
CA GLY A 70 9.33 -8.22 6.58
C GLY A 70 10.84 -8.08 6.38
N PHE A 71 11.39 -6.99 6.90
CA PHE A 71 12.81 -6.70 6.94
C PHE A 71 13.21 -6.35 8.37
N ASP A 72 13.95 -7.24 9.00
CA ASP A 72 14.37 -7.08 10.40
C ASP A 72 15.58 -6.15 10.50
N VAL A 73 15.28 -4.89 10.79
CA VAL A 73 16.26 -3.82 11.02
C VAL A 73 16.09 -3.20 12.41
N ILE A 74 15.74 -4.05 13.37
CA ILE A 74 15.53 -3.71 14.78
C ILE A 74 16.69 -2.90 15.37
N PRO A 75 17.98 -3.19 15.09
CA PRO A 75 19.09 -2.41 15.66
C PRO A 75 19.12 -0.94 15.24
N VAL A 76 18.55 -0.61 14.08
CA VAL A 76 18.60 0.73 13.49
C VAL A 76 17.28 1.47 13.68
N PHE A 77 16.15 0.78 13.52
CA PHE A 77 14.82 1.39 13.51
C PHE A 77 13.92 0.98 14.68
N GLY A 78 14.38 0.07 15.55
CA GLY A 78 13.63 -0.41 16.71
C GLY A 78 12.48 -1.38 16.40
N ASN A 79 12.11 -1.55 15.13
CA ASN A 79 11.06 -2.45 14.68
C ASN A 79 11.38 -3.11 13.32
N THR A 80 10.66 -4.19 13.01
CA THR A 80 10.63 -4.79 11.66
C THR A 80 9.99 -3.81 10.69
N ARG A 81 10.64 -3.58 9.54
CA ARG A 81 10.15 -2.72 8.47
C ARG A 81 9.66 -3.54 7.28
N SER A 82 8.96 -2.87 6.38
CA SER A 82 8.65 -3.42 5.06
C SER A 82 9.87 -3.33 4.17
N LYS A 83 10.14 -4.38 3.39
CA LYS A 83 11.00 -4.30 2.21
C LYS A 83 10.43 -3.28 1.21
N ARG A 84 11.26 -2.77 0.30
CA ARG A 84 10.75 -1.99 -0.85
C ARG A 84 10.23 -2.94 -1.92
N TYR A 85 9.00 -2.70 -2.34
CA TYR A 85 8.36 -3.47 -3.39
C TYR A 85 7.19 -2.71 -4.02
N ALA A 86 6.82 -3.11 -5.23
CA ALA A 86 5.62 -2.66 -5.93
C ALA A 86 4.73 -3.86 -6.29
N ILE A 87 3.42 -3.72 -6.12
CA ILE A 87 2.44 -4.77 -6.44
C ILE A 87 1.39 -4.17 -7.37
N VAL A 88 1.21 -4.78 -8.54
CA VAL A 88 0.10 -4.47 -9.43
C VAL A 88 -1.06 -5.39 -9.08
N VAL A 89 -2.21 -4.81 -8.75
CA VAL A 89 -3.42 -5.56 -8.39
C VAL A 89 -4.54 -5.16 -9.35
N GLU A 90 -5.17 -6.16 -9.96
CA GLU A 90 -6.34 -6.02 -10.84
C GLU A 90 -7.50 -6.81 -10.24
N ASP A 91 -8.66 -6.16 -10.07
CA ASP A 91 -9.87 -6.77 -9.48
C ASP A 91 -9.65 -7.50 -8.14
N GLY A 92 -8.74 -6.98 -7.31
CA GLY A 92 -8.40 -7.56 -6.01
C GLY A 92 -7.48 -8.79 -6.08
N LYS A 93 -6.97 -9.13 -7.27
CA LYS A 93 -5.96 -10.18 -7.47
C LYS A 93 -4.60 -9.56 -7.81
N VAL A 94 -3.55 -10.12 -7.24
CA VAL A 94 -2.17 -9.73 -7.54
C VAL A 94 -1.81 -10.20 -8.96
N LYS A 95 -1.42 -9.26 -9.82
CA LYS A 95 -1.00 -9.52 -11.20
C LYS A 95 0.52 -9.63 -11.32
N SER A 96 1.23 -8.67 -10.75
CA SER A 96 2.70 -8.68 -10.72
C SER A 96 3.22 -8.16 -9.39
N VAL A 97 4.39 -8.65 -9.00
CA VAL A 97 5.09 -8.28 -7.77
C VAL A 97 6.54 -7.99 -8.14
N HIS A 98 7.01 -6.80 -7.77
CA HIS A 98 8.37 -6.34 -8.00
C HIS A 98 9.02 -6.08 -6.64
N VAL A 99 9.77 -7.06 -6.11
CA VAL A 99 10.46 -6.96 -4.82
C VAL A 99 11.93 -6.64 -5.06
N GLU A 100 12.46 -5.66 -4.35
CA GLU A 100 13.88 -5.31 -4.45
C GLU A 100 14.76 -6.42 -3.85
N PRO A 101 15.83 -6.85 -4.53
CA PRO A 101 16.67 -7.96 -4.09
C PRO A 101 17.54 -7.60 -2.88
N ASP A 102 17.92 -6.34 -2.74
CA ASP A 102 18.84 -5.85 -1.71
C ASP A 102 18.12 -5.21 -0.51
N ASN A 103 16.78 -5.19 -0.50
CA ASN A 103 15.88 -4.54 0.46
C ASN A 103 16.04 -3.00 0.56
N THR A 104 17.22 -2.46 0.23
CA THR A 104 17.60 -1.04 0.33
C THR A 104 17.60 -0.27 -1.00
N GLY A 105 17.61 -0.97 -2.13
CA GLY A 105 17.75 -0.42 -3.47
C GLY A 105 16.44 0.04 -4.09
N THR A 106 16.56 0.66 -5.25
CA THR A 106 15.46 1.29 -5.97
C THR A 106 15.61 1.08 -7.47
N ASP A 107 15.46 -0.15 -7.92
CA ASP A 107 15.55 -0.51 -9.34
C ASP A 107 14.21 -1.07 -9.83
N VAL A 108 13.82 -2.25 -9.36
CA VAL A 108 12.65 -2.97 -9.90
C VAL A 108 11.30 -2.40 -9.44
N SER A 109 11.27 -1.68 -8.32
CA SER A 109 10.05 -1.11 -7.73
C SER A 109 9.73 0.31 -8.23
N MET A 110 10.55 0.87 -9.11
CA MET A 110 10.35 2.21 -9.66
C MET A 110 9.16 2.30 -10.61
N ALA A 111 8.51 3.46 -10.66
CA ALA A 111 7.28 3.66 -11.43
C ALA A 111 7.46 3.34 -12.92
N ASP A 112 8.60 3.72 -13.51
CA ASP A 112 8.91 3.46 -14.91
C ASP A 112 9.02 1.96 -15.23
N LYS A 113 9.43 1.14 -14.27
CA LYS A 113 9.54 -0.32 -14.43
C LYS A 113 8.21 -1.04 -14.24
N VAL A 114 7.31 -0.47 -13.45
CA VAL A 114 6.02 -1.07 -13.10
C VAL A 114 4.91 -0.67 -14.07
N LEU A 115 4.98 0.54 -14.63
CA LEU A 115 3.95 1.13 -15.49
C LEU A 115 4.37 1.25 -16.96
N GLY A 116 5.59 0.83 -17.30
CA GLY A 116 6.16 0.87 -18.66
C GLY A 116 5.45 -0.04 -19.65
#